data_AF-A0A815HMX3-F1
#
_entry.id   AF-A0A815HMX3-F1
#
_cell.length_a   1.000
_cell.length_b   1.000
_cell.length_c   1.000
_cell.angle_alpha   90.00
_cell.angle_beta   90.00
_cell.angle_gamma   90.00
#
_symmetry.space_group_name_H-M   'P 1'
#
loop_
_entity.id
_entity.type
_entity.pdbx_description
1 polymer ?
#
loop_
_entity_poly.entity_id
_entity_poly.type
_entity_poly.pdbx_seq_one_letter_code
_entity_poly.pdbx_strand_id
1 'polypeptide(L)'
;DGVNDAPALKKANVGVAVAEASDAARSAADIVLTEPGLSVIIEALLASRQIFQRMRNYAIYTCSVTIRVVVGFAILIFAFKFDFPPFMVLILAILNDGTIMTISKDRVKPSPYPNEWNLFEIFFSAIVYGLYLTASTVAFFAIIVKTNFFQDKFGVQHFENLPNGGGYNDRILHSIIYLQVSTISQALIFITRSRGLFFTERPSLILVAAFMIAQLVATFISVYANWGFTEIRGCGWHWAGIVWIWNIIWFFPLDAVKFGIQAYFDPIRKRAIEEVMDRTPSTKDQVERRKSTLGGSATPSVLPSRRRSTMVGTDKEKRRDTLATAASYYAPHTRSFSVAHKHRNFARILNMDGEAANPVHADKDGLRRFSIVQ
;
A
#
# COMPACT_ATOMS: atom_id res chain seq x y z
N ASP A 1 -4.11 15.66 30.14
CA ASP A 1 -5.51 15.60 30.62
C ASP A 1 -6.00 16.98 31.08
N GLY A 2 -5.21 17.74 31.84
CA GLY A 2 -5.54 19.08 32.31
C GLY A 2 -5.23 20.20 31.32
N VAL A 3 -5.73 21.41 31.62
CA VAL A 3 -5.51 22.63 30.82
C VAL A 3 -4.03 22.94 30.64
N ASN A 4 -3.22 22.59 31.64
CA ASN A 4 -1.76 22.80 31.64
C ASN A 4 -1.04 21.96 30.58
N ASP A 5 -1.66 20.90 30.06
CA ASP A 5 -1.07 20.07 29.00
C ASP A 5 -1.30 20.65 27.60
N ALA A 6 -2.19 21.64 27.44
CA ALA A 6 -2.53 22.19 26.13
C ALA A 6 -1.31 22.70 25.33
N PRO A 7 -0.32 23.42 25.93
CA PRO A 7 0.89 23.82 25.21
C PRO A 7 1.76 22.63 24.79
N ALA A 8 1.83 21.59 25.64
CA ALA A 8 2.63 20.39 25.36
C ALA A 8 1.99 19.54 24.25
N LEU A 9 0.66 19.36 24.30
CA LEU A 9 -0.12 18.68 23.27
C LEU A 9 0.02 19.37 21.91
N LYS A 10 -0.06 20.70 21.89
CA LYS A 10 0.10 21.49 20.66
C LYS A 10 1.53 21.48 20.09
N LYS A 11 2.55 21.31 20.95
CA LYS A 11 3.96 21.23 20.53
C LYS A 11 4.37 19.81 20.10
N ALA A 12 3.66 18.78 20.56
CA ALA A 12 3.93 17.40 20.20
C ALA A 12 3.69 17.16 18.70
N ASN A 13 4.37 16.16 18.12
CA ASN A 13 4.08 15.74 16.75
C ASN A 13 2.67 15.14 16.61
N VAL A 14 2.17 14.52 17.67
CA VAL A 14 0.79 14.04 17.82
C VAL A 14 0.40 14.22 19.29
N GLY A 15 -0.52 15.14 19.57
CA GLY A 15 -1.14 15.31 20.88
C GLY A 15 -2.30 14.33 21.09
N VAL A 16 -2.30 13.59 22.20
CA VAL A 16 -3.38 12.65 22.55
C VAL A 16 -4.03 13.07 23.86
N ALA A 17 -5.33 13.40 23.82
CA ALA A 17 -6.13 13.66 25.00
C ALA A 17 -6.91 12.40 25.42
N VAL A 18 -6.95 12.12 26.72
CA VAL A 18 -7.74 11.03 27.32
C VAL A 18 -9.23 11.40 27.36
N ALA A 19 -10.11 10.41 27.51
CA ALA A 19 -11.56 10.60 27.50
C ALA A 19 -12.07 11.62 28.53
N GLU A 20 -11.48 11.64 29.72
CA GLU A 20 -11.83 12.54 30.82
C GLU A 20 -11.01 13.85 30.83
N ALA A 21 -10.34 14.17 29.72
CA ALA A 21 -9.54 15.39 29.63
C ALA A 21 -10.42 16.66 29.62
N SER A 22 -9.87 17.75 30.16
CA SER A 22 -10.46 19.08 30.08
C SER A 22 -10.76 19.49 28.63
N ASP A 23 -11.79 20.31 28.41
CA ASP A 23 -12.14 20.79 27.06
C ASP A 23 -10.98 21.53 26.39
N ALA A 24 -10.16 22.23 27.18
CA ALA A 24 -8.95 22.89 26.70
C ALA A 24 -7.91 21.89 26.19
N ALA A 25 -7.68 20.78 26.90
CA ALA A 25 -6.77 19.72 26.46
C ALA A 25 -7.31 18.97 25.24
N ARG A 26 -8.62 18.69 25.18
CA ARG A 26 -9.27 18.07 24.01
C ARG A 26 -9.17 18.96 22.77
N SER A 27 -9.35 20.27 22.92
CA SER A 27 -9.23 21.23 21.82
C SER A 27 -7.80 21.43 21.33
N ALA A 28 -6.81 21.14 22.19
CA ALA A 28 -5.39 21.26 21.85
C ALA A 28 -4.76 19.97 21.29
N ALA A 29 -5.44 18.82 21.41
CA ALA A 29 -4.95 17.53 20.95
C ALA A 29 -5.36 17.22 19.51
N ASP A 30 -4.55 16.43 18.80
CA ASP A 30 -4.85 15.92 17.45
C ASP A 30 -5.78 14.70 17.49
N ILE A 31 -5.70 13.92 18.57
CA ILE A 31 -6.50 12.71 18.80
C ILE A 31 -7.13 12.80 20.18
N VAL A 32 -8.45 12.58 20.26
CA VAL A 32 -9.18 12.47 21.52
C VAL A 32 -9.66 11.03 21.67
N LEU A 33 -9.23 10.37 22.75
CA LEU A 33 -9.68 9.01 23.07
C LEU A 33 -11.10 9.08 23.63
N THR A 34 -12.00 8.24 23.13
CA THR A 34 -13.38 8.15 23.64
C THR A 34 -13.51 7.18 24.80
N GLU A 35 -12.52 6.30 24.97
CA GLU A 35 -12.45 5.31 26.04
C GLU A 35 -11.17 5.52 26.87
N PRO A 36 -11.22 5.34 28.20
CA PRO A 36 -10.04 5.41 29.04
C PRO A 36 -9.17 4.16 28.86
N GLY A 37 -7.85 4.32 28.97
CA GLY A 37 -6.91 3.20 29.03
C GLY A 37 -5.77 3.27 28.02
N LEU A 38 -4.60 2.77 28.42
CA LEU A 38 -3.42 2.70 27.56
C LEU A 38 -3.58 1.70 26.41
N SER A 39 -4.45 0.69 26.57
CA SER A 39 -4.76 -0.30 25.52
C SER A 39 -5.31 0.36 24.25
N VAL A 40 -6.18 1.36 24.39
CA VAL A 40 -6.79 2.11 23.28
C VAL A 40 -5.72 2.79 22.42
N ILE A 41 -4.67 3.31 23.05
CA ILE A 41 -3.54 3.93 22.34
C ILE A 41 -2.79 2.89 21.51
N ILE A 42 -2.56 1.69 22.07
CA ILE A 42 -1.88 0.60 21.36
C ILE A 42 -2.70 0.15 20.15
N GLU A 43 -4.01 -0.01 20.31
CA GLU A 43 -4.92 -0.38 19.23
C GLU A 43 -4.95 0.68 18.12
N ALA A 44 -5.04 1.96 18.49
CA ALA A 44 -4.97 3.07 17.55
C ALA A 44 -3.64 3.09 16.77
N LEU A 45 -2.51 2.83 17.44
CA LEU A 45 -1.20 2.74 16.80
C LEU A 45 -1.11 1.55 15.82
N LEU A 46 -1.65 0.38 16.20
CA LEU A 46 -1.68 -0.78 15.31
C LEU A 46 -2.55 -0.53 14.07
N ALA A 47 -3.73 0.07 14.24
CA ALA A 47 -4.60 0.45 13.14
C ALA A 47 -3.94 1.49 12.21
N SER A 48 -3.30 2.51 12.78
CA SER A 48 -2.53 3.51 12.03
C SER A 48 -1.43 2.87 11.18
N ARG A 49 -0.66 1.93 11.74
CA ARG A 49 0.37 1.19 10.99
C ARG A 49 -0.21 0.34 9.86
N GLN A 50 -1.39 -0.25 10.03
CA GLN A 50 -2.07 -0.97 8.95
C GLN A 50 -2.49 -0.03 7.82
N ILE A 51 -3.10 1.11 8.15
CA ILE A 51 -3.48 2.14 7.17
C ILE A 51 -2.25 2.65 6.42
N PHE A 52 -1.16 2.91 7.13
CA PHE A 52 0.10 3.35 6.52
C PHE A 52 0.65 2.32 5.52
N GLN A 53 0.63 1.02 5.85
CA GLN A 53 1.05 -0.01 4.88
C GLN A 53 0.13 -0.07 3.66
N ARG A 54 -1.19 0.06 3.82
CA ARG A 54 -2.13 0.13 2.68
C ARG A 54 -1.83 1.32 1.77
N MET A 55 -1.58 2.49 2.35
CA MET A 55 -1.23 3.70 1.59
C MET A 55 0.09 3.56 0.83
N ARG A 56 1.09 2.95 1.45
CA ARG A 56 2.36 2.65 0.77
C ARG A 56 2.16 1.68 -0.40
N ASN A 57 1.43 0.59 -0.19
CA ASN A 57 1.17 -0.42 -1.23
C ASN A 57 0.37 0.18 -2.40
N TYR A 58 -0.62 1.03 -2.09
CA TYR A 58 -1.38 1.80 -3.05
C TYR A 58 -0.50 2.75 -3.87
N ALA A 59 0.42 3.48 -3.23
CA ALA A 59 1.33 4.40 -3.90
C ALA A 59 2.26 3.64 -4.87
N ILE A 60 2.87 2.53 -4.43
CA ILE A 60 3.71 1.68 -5.29
C ILE A 60 2.91 1.20 -6.50
N TYR A 61 1.69 0.68 -6.27
CA TYR A 61 0.82 0.19 -7.34
C TYR A 61 0.49 1.28 -8.36
N THR A 62 -0.04 2.41 -7.91
CA THR A 62 -0.50 3.50 -8.79
C THR A 62 0.66 4.06 -9.61
N CYS A 63 1.81 4.31 -8.97
CA CYS A 63 3.01 4.75 -9.69
C CYS A 63 3.54 3.70 -10.66
N SER A 64 3.42 2.40 -10.36
CA SER A 64 3.85 1.33 -11.27
C SER A 64 2.99 1.29 -12.53
N VAL A 65 1.67 1.41 -12.37
CA VAL A 65 0.71 1.39 -13.48
C VAL A 65 0.88 2.61 -14.37
N THR A 66 1.11 3.81 -13.81
CA THR A 66 1.37 4.99 -14.63
C THR A 66 2.65 4.86 -15.45
N ILE A 67 3.74 4.39 -14.84
CA ILE A 67 5.00 4.13 -15.54
C ILE A 67 4.81 3.11 -16.65
N ARG A 68 4.08 2.02 -16.37
CA ARG A 68 3.75 0.99 -17.37
C ARG A 68 3.00 1.57 -18.56
N VAL A 69 1.93 2.34 -18.32
CA VAL A 69 1.08 2.89 -19.40
C VAL A 69 1.90 3.89 -20.22
N VAL A 70 2.58 4.83 -19.57
CA VAL A 70 3.34 5.88 -20.27
C VAL A 70 4.51 5.29 -21.05
N VAL A 71 5.38 4.51 -20.40
CA VAL A 71 6.58 3.96 -21.05
C VAL A 71 6.19 2.86 -22.05
N GLY A 72 5.23 2.00 -21.70
CA GLY A 72 4.80 0.90 -22.56
C GLY A 72 4.19 1.38 -23.86
N PHE A 73 3.20 2.27 -23.81
CA PHE A 73 2.60 2.79 -25.05
C PHE A 73 3.55 3.71 -25.81
N ALA A 74 4.43 4.47 -25.13
CA ALA A 74 5.46 5.25 -25.82
C ALA A 74 6.39 4.35 -26.65
N ILE A 75 6.86 3.23 -26.10
CA ILE A 75 7.71 2.29 -26.84
C ILE A 75 6.93 1.70 -28.03
N LEU A 76 5.67 1.32 -27.84
CA LEU A 76 4.85 0.77 -28.94
C LEU A 76 4.66 1.79 -30.08
N ILE A 77 4.40 3.06 -29.76
CA ILE A 77 4.28 4.13 -30.76
C ILE A 77 5.61 4.37 -31.48
N PHE A 78 6.71 4.59 -30.76
CA PHE A 78 7.98 4.97 -31.39
C PHE A 78 8.68 3.83 -32.11
N ALA A 79 8.67 2.62 -31.55
CA ALA A 79 9.39 1.48 -32.14
C ALA A 79 8.58 0.73 -33.19
N PHE A 80 7.25 0.67 -33.05
CA PHE A 80 6.39 -0.15 -33.90
C PHE A 80 5.31 0.64 -34.66
N LYS A 81 5.23 1.97 -34.49
CA LYS A 81 4.18 2.84 -35.07
C LYS A 81 2.78 2.31 -34.75
N PHE A 82 2.62 1.83 -33.53
CA PHE A 82 1.37 1.26 -33.02
C PHE A 82 0.52 2.32 -32.32
N ASP A 83 -0.59 2.70 -32.93
CA ASP A 83 -1.49 3.75 -32.48
C ASP A 83 -2.65 3.15 -31.68
N PHE A 84 -2.42 2.93 -30.38
CA PHE A 84 -3.41 2.33 -29.51
C PHE A 84 -4.60 3.28 -29.23
N PRO A 85 -5.87 2.82 -29.36
CA PRO A 85 -7.05 3.68 -29.21
C PRO A 85 -7.14 4.31 -27.81
N PRO A 86 -7.23 5.65 -27.67
CA PRO A 86 -7.32 6.32 -26.37
C PRO A 86 -8.52 5.89 -25.53
N PHE A 87 -9.64 5.56 -26.18
CA PHE A 87 -10.85 5.08 -25.50
C PHE A 87 -10.60 3.78 -24.71
N MET A 88 -9.70 2.92 -25.16
CA MET A 88 -9.35 1.71 -24.41
C MET A 88 -8.47 2.02 -23.21
N VAL A 89 -7.61 3.02 -23.30
CA VAL A 89 -6.86 3.53 -22.15
C VAL A 89 -7.83 4.09 -21.09
N LEU A 90 -8.91 4.76 -21.52
CA LEU A 90 -9.98 5.19 -20.63
C LEU A 90 -10.67 4.01 -19.95
N ILE A 91 -11.01 2.95 -20.67
CA ILE A 91 -11.59 1.74 -20.07
C ILE A 91 -10.62 1.10 -19.07
N LEU A 92 -9.32 1.02 -19.40
CA LEU A 92 -8.29 0.54 -18.48
C LEU A 92 -8.29 1.35 -17.18
N ALA A 93 -8.36 2.68 -17.27
CA ALA A 93 -8.40 3.56 -16.12
C ALA A 93 -9.64 3.35 -15.25
N ILE A 94 -10.84 3.29 -15.87
CA ILE A 94 -12.10 3.09 -15.14
C ILE A 94 -12.12 1.75 -14.40
N LEU A 95 -11.71 0.66 -15.07
CA LEU A 95 -11.65 -0.66 -14.45
C LEU A 95 -10.62 -0.70 -13.33
N ASN A 96 -9.48 -0.04 -13.52
CA ASN A 96 -8.45 0.07 -12.49
C ASN A 96 -8.96 0.81 -11.25
N ASP A 97 -9.58 1.98 -11.41
CA ASP A 97 -10.08 2.80 -10.30
C ASP A 97 -11.13 2.06 -9.46
N GLY A 98 -12.04 1.34 -10.13
CA GLY A 98 -13.01 0.48 -9.45
C GLY A 98 -12.34 -0.59 -8.58
N THR A 99 -11.25 -1.20 -9.05
CA THR A 99 -10.51 -2.18 -8.23
C THR A 99 -9.67 -1.52 -7.13
N ILE A 100 -9.10 -0.34 -7.38
CA ILE A 100 -8.28 0.42 -6.41
C ILE A 100 -9.05 0.73 -5.14
N MET A 101 -10.34 1.06 -5.25
CA MET A 101 -11.20 1.35 -4.09
C MET A 101 -11.19 0.22 -3.04
N THR A 102 -10.97 -1.02 -3.47
CA THR A 102 -10.93 -2.18 -2.57
C THR A 102 -9.65 -2.30 -1.74
N ILE A 103 -8.56 -1.64 -2.14
CA ILE A 103 -7.28 -1.64 -1.42
C ILE A 103 -7.45 -1.04 -0.01
N SER A 104 -8.35 -0.06 0.13
CA SER A 104 -8.67 0.56 1.42
C SER A 104 -9.19 -0.44 2.47
N LYS A 105 -9.88 -1.50 2.01
CA LYS A 105 -10.48 -2.57 2.84
C LYS A 105 -9.61 -3.83 2.89
N ASP A 106 -8.40 -3.80 2.34
CA ASP A 106 -7.56 -4.99 2.26
C ASP A 106 -6.97 -5.41 3.61
N ARG A 107 -6.68 -6.70 3.78
CA ARG A 107 -6.07 -7.24 4.98
C ARG A 107 -4.54 -7.13 4.88
N VAL A 108 -3.96 -6.18 5.61
CA VAL A 108 -2.52 -5.91 5.62
C VAL A 108 -1.97 -6.04 7.05
N LYS A 109 -0.78 -6.64 7.18
CA LYS A 109 -0.12 -6.79 8.48
C LYS A 109 0.50 -5.46 8.92
N PRO A 110 0.31 -5.04 10.18
CA PRO A 110 1.02 -3.88 10.71
C PRO A 110 2.51 -4.15 10.75
N SER A 111 3.32 -3.11 10.52
CA SER A 111 4.76 -3.22 10.69
C SER A 111 5.13 -3.30 12.17
N PRO A 112 6.10 -4.14 12.56
CA PRO A 112 6.54 -4.23 13.95
C PRO A 112 7.25 -2.95 14.43
N TYR A 113 7.88 -2.23 13.51
CA TYR A 113 8.60 -0.99 13.80
C TYR A 113 7.82 0.24 13.30
N PRO A 114 8.06 1.43 13.87
CA PRO A 114 7.61 2.68 13.27
C PRO A 114 8.16 2.81 11.85
N ASN A 115 7.30 3.24 10.91
CA ASN A 115 7.71 3.51 9.54
C ASN A 115 7.54 4.99 9.23
N GLU A 116 8.43 5.47 8.37
CA GLU A 116 8.34 6.79 7.76
C GLU A 116 8.12 6.67 6.25
N TRP A 117 7.71 7.78 5.62
CA TRP A 117 7.52 7.83 4.17
C TRP A 117 8.87 7.87 3.46
N ASN A 118 9.35 6.71 3.01
CA ASN A 118 10.48 6.62 2.10
C ASN A 118 9.99 6.68 0.64
N LEU A 119 9.89 7.90 0.10
CA LEU A 119 9.43 8.14 -1.27
C LEU A 119 10.37 7.50 -2.30
N PHE A 120 11.68 7.49 -2.04
CA PHE A 120 12.66 6.90 -2.94
C PHE A 120 12.43 5.39 -3.10
N GLU A 121 12.20 4.67 -1.99
CA GLU A 121 11.87 3.23 -2.03
C GLU A 121 10.57 2.98 -2.82
N ILE A 122 9.55 3.83 -2.63
CA ILE A 122 8.26 3.72 -3.33
C ILE A 122 8.44 3.92 -4.84
N PHE A 123 9.08 5.01 -5.26
CA PHE A 123 9.29 5.33 -6.68
C PHE A 123 10.23 4.33 -7.35
N PHE A 124 11.30 3.92 -6.69
CA PHE A 124 12.21 2.90 -7.21
C PHE A 124 11.45 1.58 -7.45
N SER A 125 10.68 1.13 -6.46
CA SER A 125 9.84 -0.07 -6.61
C SER A 125 8.87 0.07 -7.78
N ALA A 126 8.24 1.24 -7.91
CA ALA A 126 7.28 1.51 -8.97
C ALA A 126 7.92 1.49 -10.37
N ILE A 127 9.11 2.07 -10.52
CA ILE A 127 9.87 2.04 -11.77
C ILE A 127 10.23 0.60 -12.14
N VAL A 128 10.75 -0.18 -11.20
CA VAL A 128 11.15 -1.57 -11.48
C VAL A 128 9.95 -2.42 -11.90
N TYR A 129 8.82 -2.35 -11.18
CA TYR A 129 7.61 -3.07 -11.57
C TYR A 129 7.05 -2.58 -12.90
N GLY A 130 6.96 -1.27 -13.10
CA GLY A 130 6.45 -0.65 -14.34
C GLY A 130 7.28 -1.04 -15.57
N LEU A 131 8.61 -1.03 -15.46
CA LEU A 131 9.52 -1.42 -16.54
C LEU A 131 9.47 -2.93 -16.83
N TYR A 132 9.43 -3.77 -15.79
CA TYR A 132 9.26 -5.22 -15.98
C TYR A 132 7.96 -5.55 -16.73
N LEU A 133 6.87 -4.92 -16.31
CA LEU A 133 5.56 -5.05 -16.91
C LEU A 133 5.49 -4.51 -18.34
N THR A 134 6.21 -3.42 -18.61
CA THR A 134 6.40 -2.88 -19.95
C THR A 134 7.16 -3.87 -20.83
N ALA A 135 8.25 -4.45 -20.34
CA ALA A 135 9.02 -5.46 -21.06
C ALA A 135 8.16 -6.67 -21.45
N SER A 136 7.28 -7.14 -20.55
CA SER A 136 6.30 -8.19 -20.87
C SER A 136 5.38 -7.80 -22.03
N THR A 137 4.88 -6.56 -22.04
CA THR A 137 3.98 -6.06 -23.11
C THR A 137 4.71 -5.96 -24.44
N VAL A 138 5.91 -5.39 -24.44
CA VAL A 138 6.74 -5.22 -25.64
C VAL A 138 7.19 -6.58 -26.18
N ALA A 139 7.59 -7.52 -25.31
CA ALA A 139 7.93 -8.88 -25.73
C ALA A 139 6.72 -9.60 -26.34
N PHE A 140 5.54 -9.49 -25.73
CA PHE A 140 4.32 -10.08 -26.26
C PHE A 140 3.97 -9.51 -27.64
N PHE A 141 3.99 -8.18 -27.78
CA PHE A 141 3.74 -7.50 -29.05
C PHE A 141 4.75 -7.90 -30.12
N ALA A 142 6.05 -7.90 -29.78
CA ALA A 142 7.11 -8.26 -30.71
C ALA A 142 6.98 -9.70 -31.20
N ILE A 143 6.64 -10.65 -30.33
CA ILE A 143 6.44 -12.06 -30.72
C ILE A 143 5.22 -12.21 -31.61
N ILE A 144 4.12 -11.49 -31.35
CA ILE A 144 2.92 -11.56 -32.19
C ILE A 144 3.20 -11.03 -33.61
N VAL A 145 3.95 -9.94 -33.72
CA VAL A 145 4.11 -9.27 -35.03
C VAL A 145 5.33 -9.73 -35.82
N LYS A 146 6.43 -10.10 -35.16
CA LYS A 146 7.68 -10.48 -35.84
C LYS A 146 7.88 -12.00 -35.94
N THR A 147 7.00 -12.82 -35.38
CA THR A 147 7.24 -14.26 -35.29
C THR A 147 5.96 -15.06 -35.46
N ASN A 148 6.05 -16.19 -36.17
CA ASN A 148 4.91 -17.08 -36.42
C ASN A 148 4.60 -18.02 -35.24
N PHE A 149 5.21 -17.80 -34.07
CA PHE A 149 5.17 -18.72 -32.93
C PHE A 149 3.74 -19.07 -32.51
N PHE A 150 2.87 -18.07 -32.40
CA PHE A 150 1.48 -18.31 -31.99
C PHE A 150 0.67 -19.01 -33.09
N GLN A 151 0.94 -18.72 -34.35
CA GLN A 151 0.31 -19.40 -35.48
C GLN A 151 0.69 -20.88 -35.52
N ASP A 152 1.98 -21.20 -35.42
CA ASP A 152 2.49 -22.58 -35.52
C ASP A 152 2.01 -23.46 -34.35
N LYS A 153 1.89 -22.88 -33.15
CA LYS A 153 1.45 -23.60 -31.95
C LYS A 153 -0.07 -23.66 -31.79
N PHE A 154 -0.80 -22.61 -32.15
CA PHE A 154 -2.21 -22.44 -31.78
C PHE A 154 -3.13 -22.19 -32.98
N GLY A 155 -2.62 -22.14 -34.22
CA GLY A 155 -3.42 -21.98 -35.43
C GLY A 155 -4.13 -20.63 -35.54
N VAL A 156 -3.63 -19.59 -34.87
CA VAL A 156 -4.23 -18.26 -34.83
C VAL A 156 -3.81 -17.39 -36.02
N GLN A 157 -4.59 -16.32 -36.28
CA GLN A 157 -4.36 -15.39 -37.39
C GLN A 157 -2.97 -14.74 -37.32
N HIS A 158 -2.33 -14.61 -38.49
CA HIS A 158 -1.05 -13.94 -38.64
C HIS A 158 -1.25 -12.44 -38.89
N PHE A 159 -0.44 -11.61 -38.23
CA PHE A 159 -0.51 -10.15 -38.37
C PHE A 159 0.64 -9.56 -39.20
N GLU A 160 1.59 -10.37 -39.69
CA GLU A 160 2.60 -9.92 -40.65
C GLU A 160 2.05 -10.03 -42.08
N ASN A 161 2.10 -8.91 -42.81
CA ASN A 161 1.78 -8.78 -44.23
C ASN A 161 0.34 -9.16 -44.64
N LEU A 162 -0.68 -8.47 -44.09
CA LEU A 162 -1.97 -8.45 -44.77
C LEU A 162 -1.83 -7.72 -46.12
N PRO A 163 -2.21 -8.35 -47.26
CA PRO A 163 -2.09 -7.76 -48.61
C PRO A 163 -2.85 -6.43 -48.81
N ASN A 164 -3.74 -6.08 -47.87
CA ASN A 164 -4.66 -4.94 -47.95
C ASN A 164 -4.30 -3.78 -46.99
N GLY A 165 -3.07 -3.70 -46.48
CA GLY A 165 -2.65 -2.58 -45.61
C GLY A 165 -3.13 -2.69 -44.16
N GLY A 166 -3.49 -3.88 -43.69
CA GLY A 166 -3.67 -4.17 -42.27
C GLY A 166 -2.31 -4.25 -41.58
N GLY A 167 -1.72 -3.10 -41.25
CA GLY A 167 -0.41 -2.99 -40.60
C GLY A 167 -0.46 -3.30 -39.09
N TYR A 168 0.55 -2.82 -38.37
CA TYR A 168 0.67 -2.91 -36.91
C TYR A 168 -0.60 -2.45 -36.16
N ASN A 169 -1.46 -1.62 -36.75
CA ASN A 169 -2.70 -1.07 -36.16
C ASN A 169 -3.96 -1.90 -36.47
N ASP A 170 -3.86 -3.23 -36.48
CA ASP A 170 -5.07 -4.06 -36.63
C ASP A 170 -5.98 -3.96 -35.39
N ARG A 171 -7.28 -3.88 -35.65
CA ARG A 171 -8.33 -3.74 -34.63
C ARG A 171 -8.40 -4.94 -33.69
N ILE A 172 -8.01 -6.11 -34.16
CA ILE A 172 -7.92 -7.33 -33.33
C ILE A 172 -6.72 -7.24 -32.39
N LEU A 173 -5.57 -6.74 -32.88
CA LEU A 173 -4.36 -6.57 -32.08
C LEU A 173 -4.57 -5.56 -30.95
N HIS A 174 -5.33 -4.49 -31.20
CA HIS A 174 -5.76 -3.55 -30.16
C HIS A 174 -6.49 -4.27 -29.01
N SER A 175 -7.43 -5.16 -29.31
CA SER A 175 -8.16 -5.94 -28.29
C SER A 175 -7.27 -6.90 -27.50
N ILE A 176 -6.29 -7.51 -28.17
CA ILE A 176 -5.31 -8.43 -27.58
C ILE A 176 -4.41 -7.69 -26.59
N ILE A 177 -3.84 -6.55 -27.01
CA ILE A 177 -2.96 -5.74 -26.15
C ILE A 177 -3.74 -5.10 -25.00
N TYR A 178 -4.97 -4.65 -25.25
CA TYR A 178 -5.87 -4.17 -24.20
C TYR A 178 -6.08 -5.24 -23.11
N LEU A 179 -6.41 -6.49 -23.49
CA LEU A 179 -6.61 -7.58 -22.52
C LEU A 179 -5.33 -7.86 -21.75
N GLN A 180 -4.20 -7.91 -22.47
CA GLN A 180 -2.90 -8.21 -21.88
C GLN A 180 -2.56 -7.19 -20.81
N VAL A 181 -2.65 -5.90 -21.16
CA VAL A 181 -2.35 -4.78 -20.26
C VAL A 181 -3.31 -4.71 -19.09
N SER A 182 -4.62 -4.92 -19.31
CA SER A 182 -5.64 -4.90 -18.25
C SER A 182 -5.36 -5.96 -17.18
N THR A 183 -5.14 -7.21 -17.62
CA THR A 183 -5.07 -8.36 -16.73
C THR A 183 -3.85 -8.32 -15.82
N ILE A 184 -2.67 -8.13 -16.40
CA ILE A 184 -1.44 -8.16 -15.64
C ILE A 184 -1.27 -6.87 -14.80
N SER A 185 -1.82 -5.72 -15.24
CA SER A 185 -1.81 -4.49 -14.44
C SER A 185 -2.60 -4.68 -13.16
N GLN A 186 -3.81 -5.22 -13.23
CA GLN A 186 -4.59 -5.47 -12.02
C GLN A 186 -4.00 -6.60 -11.17
N ALA A 187 -3.38 -7.61 -11.78
CA ALA A 187 -2.71 -8.68 -11.05
C ALA A 187 -1.56 -8.13 -10.17
N LEU A 188 -0.91 -7.05 -10.58
CA LEU A 188 0.16 -6.39 -9.80
C LEU A 188 -0.28 -6.04 -8.36
N ILE A 189 -1.57 -5.76 -8.12
CA ILE A 189 -2.09 -5.47 -6.78
C ILE A 189 -1.75 -6.60 -5.79
N PHE A 190 -1.79 -7.86 -6.24
CA PHE A 190 -1.49 -9.02 -5.39
C PHE A 190 0.00 -9.12 -5.00
N ILE A 191 0.88 -8.60 -5.85
CA ILE A 191 2.32 -8.53 -5.58
C ILE A 191 2.62 -7.38 -4.62
N THR A 192 2.10 -6.18 -4.91
CA THR A 192 2.42 -4.96 -4.14
C THR A 192 1.82 -4.96 -2.74
N ARG A 193 0.72 -5.69 -2.51
CA ARG A 193 0.11 -5.80 -1.18
C ARG A 193 0.88 -6.65 -0.17
N SER A 194 1.65 -7.63 -0.65
CA SER A 194 2.25 -8.67 0.18
C SER A 194 3.74 -8.42 0.42
N ARG A 195 4.20 -8.67 1.65
CA ARG A 195 5.64 -8.66 1.96
C ARG A 195 6.26 -10.02 1.65
N GLY A 196 5.60 -11.11 2.04
CA GLY A 196 5.98 -12.47 1.69
C GLY A 196 5.59 -12.84 0.25
N LEU A 197 5.57 -14.14 -0.07
CA LEU A 197 5.04 -14.62 -1.35
C LEU A 197 3.58 -14.20 -1.52
N PHE A 198 3.17 -13.91 -2.77
CA PHE A 198 1.84 -13.39 -3.08
C PHE A 198 0.71 -14.30 -2.57
N PHE A 199 0.95 -15.61 -2.51
CA PHE A 199 -0.02 -16.62 -2.08
C PHE A 199 -0.08 -16.82 -0.55
N THR A 200 0.99 -16.48 0.18
CA THR A 200 1.07 -16.70 1.63
C THR A 200 0.18 -15.72 2.40
N GLU A 201 0.08 -14.49 1.89
CA GLU A 201 -0.77 -13.47 2.50
C GLU A 201 -2.14 -13.47 1.82
N ARG A 202 -3.17 -13.96 2.52
CA ARG A 202 -4.53 -14.03 1.94
C ARG A 202 -5.09 -12.63 1.64
N PRO A 203 -5.53 -12.35 0.40
CA PRO A 203 -6.22 -11.10 0.07
C PRO A 203 -7.60 -11.02 0.72
N SER A 204 -8.12 -9.80 0.87
CA SER A 204 -9.52 -9.62 1.23
C SER A 204 -10.44 -10.18 0.12
N LEU A 205 -11.58 -10.75 0.51
CA LEU A 205 -12.54 -11.28 -0.46
C LEU A 205 -13.08 -10.18 -1.40
N ILE A 206 -13.16 -8.94 -0.90
CA ILE A 206 -13.61 -7.78 -1.68
C ILE A 206 -12.61 -7.48 -2.80
N LEU A 207 -11.30 -7.52 -2.51
CA LEU A 207 -10.25 -7.33 -3.50
C LEU A 207 -10.29 -8.42 -4.58
N VAL A 208 -10.40 -9.69 -4.18
CA VAL A 208 -10.49 -10.81 -5.13
C VAL A 208 -11.75 -10.71 -5.98
N ALA A 209 -12.90 -10.41 -5.38
CA ALA A 209 -14.15 -10.25 -6.12
C ALA A 209 -14.08 -9.11 -7.13
N ALA A 210 -13.52 -7.95 -6.73
CA ALA A 210 -13.35 -6.82 -7.64
C ALA A 210 -12.40 -7.13 -8.79
N PHE A 211 -11.28 -7.81 -8.52
CA PHE A 211 -10.39 -8.31 -9.56
C PHE A 211 -11.13 -9.25 -10.52
N MET A 212 -11.83 -10.27 -10.01
CA MET A 212 -12.55 -11.23 -10.86
C MET A 212 -13.62 -10.55 -11.72
N ILE A 213 -14.39 -9.62 -11.16
CA ILE A 213 -15.41 -8.87 -11.91
C ILE A 213 -14.76 -8.01 -12.99
N ALA A 214 -13.74 -7.23 -12.64
CA ALA A 214 -13.05 -6.35 -13.59
C ALA A 214 -12.36 -7.15 -14.71
N GLN A 215 -11.77 -8.30 -14.39
CA GLN A 215 -11.14 -9.19 -15.38
C GLN A 215 -12.13 -9.91 -16.26
N LEU A 216 -13.29 -10.29 -15.71
CA LEU A 216 -14.40 -10.81 -16.50
C LEU A 216 -14.84 -9.74 -17.50
N VAL A 217 -15.14 -8.51 -17.04
CA VAL A 217 -15.55 -7.41 -17.90
C VAL A 217 -14.50 -7.12 -18.99
N ALA A 218 -13.21 -7.03 -18.62
CA ALA A 218 -12.13 -6.82 -19.58
C ALA A 218 -12.06 -7.94 -20.63
N THR A 219 -12.18 -9.20 -20.21
CA THR A 219 -12.14 -10.35 -21.14
C THR A 219 -13.34 -10.32 -22.09
N PHE A 220 -14.55 -10.02 -21.59
CA PHE A 220 -15.74 -9.92 -22.44
C PHE A 220 -15.64 -8.77 -23.44
N ILE A 221 -15.10 -7.61 -23.03
CA ILE A 221 -14.82 -6.49 -23.94
C ILE A 221 -13.83 -6.94 -25.03
N SER A 222 -12.70 -7.56 -24.65
CA SER A 222 -11.71 -8.01 -25.63
C SER A 222 -12.21 -9.06 -26.60
N VAL A 223 -13.06 -9.98 -26.16
CA VAL A 223 -13.54 -11.10 -26.98
C VAL A 223 -14.66 -10.68 -27.93
N TYR A 224 -15.58 -9.82 -27.49
CA TYR A 224 -16.83 -9.54 -28.22
C TYR A 224 -16.98 -8.11 -28.73
N ALA A 225 -16.19 -7.14 -28.27
CA ALA A 225 -16.37 -5.75 -28.69
C ALA A 225 -16.16 -5.58 -30.20
N ASN A 226 -17.12 -4.97 -30.87
CA ASN A 226 -17.02 -4.55 -32.26
C ASN A 226 -17.68 -3.18 -32.39
N TRP A 227 -17.06 -2.17 -31.76
CA TRP A 227 -17.61 -0.82 -31.75
C TRP A 227 -16.99 -0.01 -32.87
N GLY A 228 -17.77 0.38 -33.89
CA GLY A 228 -17.24 1.07 -35.08
C GLY A 228 -16.55 2.42 -34.83
N PHE A 229 -16.83 3.08 -33.71
CA PHE A 229 -16.15 4.32 -33.30
C PHE A 229 -14.83 4.08 -32.55
N THR A 230 -14.59 2.84 -32.12
CA THR A 230 -13.31 2.42 -31.56
C THR A 230 -12.62 1.56 -32.61
N GLU A 231 -11.32 1.71 -32.82
CA GLU A 231 -10.60 0.84 -33.75
C GLU A 231 -10.37 -0.56 -33.14
N ILE A 232 -11.42 -1.21 -32.67
CA ILE A 232 -11.38 -2.50 -31.97
C ILE A 232 -12.37 -3.49 -32.54
N ARG A 233 -11.88 -4.73 -32.64
CA ARG A 233 -12.63 -5.90 -33.04
C ARG A 233 -12.31 -7.05 -32.09
N GLY A 234 -13.34 -7.80 -31.73
CA GLY A 234 -13.21 -8.92 -30.81
C GLY A 234 -12.16 -9.93 -31.26
N CYS A 235 -11.22 -10.27 -30.37
CA CYS A 235 -10.12 -11.18 -30.68
C CYS A 235 -10.49 -12.66 -30.59
N GLY A 236 -11.66 -12.98 -30.02
CA GLY A 236 -12.11 -14.35 -29.81
C GLY A 236 -11.43 -15.05 -28.62
N TRP A 237 -12.01 -16.18 -28.22
CA TRP A 237 -11.59 -16.92 -27.01
C TRP A 237 -10.19 -17.54 -27.10
N HIS A 238 -9.74 -17.91 -28.30
CA HIS A 238 -8.40 -18.48 -28.51
C HIS A 238 -7.31 -17.48 -28.11
N TRP A 239 -7.39 -16.25 -28.64
CA TRP A 239 -6.47 -15.18 -28.28
C TRP A 239 -6.59 -14.78 -26.81
N ALA A 240 -7.80 -14.72 -26.28
CA ALA A 240 -8.00 -14.44 -24.85
C ALA A 240 -7.30 -15.47 -23.96
N GLY A 241 -7.42 -16.77 -24.27
CA GLY A 241 -6.74 -17.83 -23.54
C GLY A 241 -5.21 -17.71 -23.59
N ILE A 242 -4.64 -17.40 -24.76
CA ILE A 242 -3.21 -17.16 -24.94
C ILE A 242 -2.74 -15.99 -24.07
N VAL A 243 -3.47 -14.88 -24.08
CA VAL A 243 -3.16 -13.69 -23.26
C VAL A 243 -3.17 -14.02 -21.78
N TRP A 244 -4.16 -14.77 -21.30
CA TRP A 244 -4.23 -15.21 -19.91
C TRP A 244 -3.02 -16.07 -19.52
N ILE A 245 -2.65 -17.04 -20.35
CA ILE A 245 -1.48 -17.91 -20.11
C ILE A 245 -0.20 -17.07 -20.08
N TRP A 246 -0.02 -16.18 -21.06
CA TRP A 246 1.13 -15.28 -21.12
C TRP A 246 1.26 -14.46 -19.83
N ASN A 247 0.15 -13.87 -19.37
CA ASN A 247 0.14 -13.07 -18.17
C ASN A 247 0.42 -13.89 -16.91
N ILE A 248 -0.10 -15.11 -16.80
CA ILE A 248 0.22 -16.00 -15.68
C ILE A 248 1.72 -16.31 -15.65
N ILE A 249 2.34 -16.62 -16.79
CA ILE A 249 3.78 -16.91 -16.89
C ILE A 249 4.61 -15.71 -16.43
N TRP A 250 4.28 -14.49 -16.87
CA TRP A 250 4.97 -13.27 -16.49
C TRP A 250 4.62 -12.77 -15.07
N PHE A 251 3.54 -13.26 -14.48
CA PHE A 251 3.15 -12.89 -13.13
C PHE A 251 4.05 -13.54 -12.07
N PHE A 252 4.39 -14.82 -12.21
CA PHE A 252 5.18 -15.54 -11.19
C PHE A 252 6.56 -14.90 -10.89
N PRO A 253 7.36 -14.46 -11.88
CA PRO A 253 8.66 -13.85 -11.59
C PRO A 253 8.57 -12.47 -10.93
N LEU A 254 7.40 -11.81 -10.90
CA LEU A 254 7.23 -10.55 -10.17
C LEU A 254 7.52 -10.71 -8.67
N ASP A 255 7.26 -11.88 -8.09
CA ASP A 255 7.61 -12.17 -6.71
C ASP A 255 9.13 -12.22 -6.50
N ALA A 256 9.89 -12.73 -7.47
CA ALA A 256 11.36 -12.70 -7.42
C ALA A 256 11.89 -11.25 -7.52
N VAL A 257 11.29 -10.43 -8.40
CA VAL A 257 11.61 -9.00 -8.51
C VAL A 257 11.32 -8.28 -7.19
N LYS A 258 10.17 -8.57 -6.56
CA LYS A 258 9.79 -8.05 -5.25
C LYS A 258 10.83 -8.39 -4.18
N PHE A 259 11.27 -9.64 -4.09
CA PHE A 259 12.30 -10.03 -3.13
C PHE A 259 13.65 -9.38 -3.43
N GLY A 260 14.00 -9.17 -4.70
CA GLY A 260 15.18 -8.40 -5.07
C GLY A 260 15.14 -6.96 -4.54
N ILE A 261 14.01 -6.28 -4.71
CA ILE A 261 13.80 -4.92 -4.18
C ILE A 261 13.87 -4.92 -2.64
N GLN A 262 13.19 -5.87 -1.99
CA GLN A 262 13.21 -5.98 -0.53
C GLN A 262 14.60 -6.28 0.02
N ALA A 263 15.37 -7.16 -0.63
CA ALA A 263 16.74 -7.49 -0.23
C ALA A 263 17.66 -6.27 -0.29
N TYR A 264 17.40 -5.33 -1.22
CA TYR A 264 18.15 -4.08 -1.31
C TYR A 264 17.78 -3.08 -0.21
N PHE A 265 16.48 -2.87 0.06
CA PHE A 265 16.03 -1.83 1.01
C PHE A 265 15.93 -2.28 2.47
N ASP A 266 15.69 -3.56 2.75
CA ASP A 266 15.51 -4.06 4.11
C ASP A 266 16.75 -3.88 5.00
N PRO A 267 18.00 -4.11 4.53
CA PRO A 267 19.20 -3.82 5.31
C PRO A 267 19.35 -2.33 5.64
N ILE A 268 19.06 -1.45 4.68
CA ILE A 268 19.10 0.01 4.86
C ILE A 268 18.10 0.43 5.93
N ARG A 269 16.87 -0.10 5.85
CA ARG A 269 15.81 0.16 6.84
C ARG A 269 16.19 -0.34 8.23
N LYS A 270 16.78 -1.54 8.35
CA LYS A 270 17.21 -2.08 9.64
C LYS A 270 18.29 -1.21 10.30
N ARG A 271 19.30 -0.77 9.55
CA ARG A 271 20.35 0.12 10.08
C ARG A 271 19.79 1.45 10.58
N ALA A 272 18.88 2.06 9.82
CA ALA A 272 18.23 3.30 10.24
C ALA A 272 17.43 3.12 11.55
N ILE A 273 16.72 1.98 11.68
CA ILE A 273 15.99 1.66 12.92
C ILE A 273 16.95 1.44 14.10
N GLU A 274 18.03 0.69 13.89
CA GLU A 274 19.05 0.44 14.93
C GLU A 274 19.69 1.76 15.41
N GLU A 275 20.01 2.68 14.50
CA GLU A 275 20.57 3.99 14.85
C GLU A 275 19.60 4.85 15.67
N VAL A 276 18.30 4.82 15.33
CA VAL A 276 17.27 5.51 16.12
C VAL A 276 17.12 4.85 17.51
N MET A 277 17.11 3.52 17.57
CA MET A 277 17.02 2.80 18.83
C MET A 277 18.21 3.07 19.76
N ASP A 278 19.44 3.14 19.22
CA ASP A 278 20.64 3.45 19.99
C ASP A 278 20.68 4.91 20.47
N ARG A 279 20.08 5.85 19.71
CA ARG A 279 19.96 7.26 20.11
C ARG A 279 18.88 7.50 21.15
N THR A 280 17.96 6.57 21.34
CA THR A 280 16.90 6.71 22.33
C THR A 280 17.46 6.30 23.70
N PRO A 281 17.70 7.22 24.64
CA PRO A 281 18.28 6.85 25.94
C PRO A 281 17.37 5.82 26.60
N SER A 282 17.96 4.71 27.07
CA SER A 282 17.17 3.63 27.64
C SER A 282 16.38 4.16 28.83
N THR A 283 15.23 3.55 29.13
CA THR A 283 14.44 3.92 30.30
C THR A 283 15.29 3.86 31.59
N LYS A 284 16.32 3.00 31.63
CA LYS A 284 17.30 2.97 32.71
C LYS A 284 18.19 4.21 32.74
N ASP A 285 18.72 4.65 31.60
CA ASP A 285 19.56 5.87 31.51
C ASP A 285 18.77 7.13 31.87
N GLN A 286 17.48 7.19 31.50
CA GLN A 286 16.59 8.29 31.90
C GLN A 286 16.30 8.26 33.40
N VAL A 287 16.07 7.08 33.99
CA VAL A 287 15.85 6.91 35.43
C VAL A 287 17.13 7.22 36.23
N GLU A 288 18.30 6.81 35.75
CA GLU A 288 19.59 7.15 36.36
C GLU A 288 19.91 8.63 36.26
N ARG A 289 19.65 9.28 35.11
CA ARG A 289 19.73 10.74 34.98
C ARG A 289 18.76 11.45 35.92
N ARG A 290 17.54 10.96 36.10
CA ARG A 290 16.62 11.53 37.10
C ARG A 290 17.14 11.35 38.52
N LYS A 291 17.68 10.19 38.87
CA LYS A 291 18.30 9.96 40.19
C LYS A 291 19.52 10.86 40.43
N SER A 292 20.36 11.09 39.42
CA SER A 292 21.51 11.99 39.56
C SER A 292 21.10 13.47 39.66
N THR A 293 20.02 13.86 39.00
CA THR A 293 19.47 15.23 39.08
C THR A 293 18.77 15.49 40.42
N LEU A 294 18.11 14.47 41.00
CA LEU A 294 17.51 14.52 42.35
C LEU A 294 18.54 14.36 43.48
N GLY A 295 19.74 13.84 43.19
CA GLY A 295 20.83 13.69 44.16
C GLY A 295 21.54 14.99 44.56
N GLY A 296 21.22 16.12 43.93
CA GLY A 296 21.78 17.44 44.24
C GLY A 296 21.03 18.24 45.31
N SER A 297 19.97 17.68 45.91
CA SER A 297 19.12 18.37 46.88
C SER A 297 19.00 17.54 48.16
N ALA A 298 19.78 17.93 49.18
CA ALA A 298 19.62 17.62 50.61
C ALA A 298 19.30 16.16 51.01
N THR A 299 20.29 15.46 51.52
CA THR A 299 20.11 14.27 52.38
C THR A 299 19.70 14.68 53.80
N PRO A 300 18.73 13.98 54.42
CA PRO A 300 18.84 13.59 55.81
C PRO A 300 19.25 12.11 55.90
N SER A 301 20.16 11.85 56.83
CA SER A 301 20.79 10.58 57.15
C SER A 301 19.84 9.39 57.34
N VAL A 302 20.13 8.27 56.67
CA VAL A 302 19.70 6.92 57.11
C VAL A 302 20.85 5.93 56.89
N LEU A 303 21.10 5.12 57.92
CA LEU A 303 22.22 4.20 58.16
C LEU A 303 22.55 3.17 57.05
N PRO A 304 23.79 2.62 57.01
CA PRO A 304 24.21 1.68 55.98
C PRO A 304 23.79 0.24 56.33
N SER A 305 23.16 -0.46 55.38
CA SER A 305 23.04 -1.92 55.44
C SER A 305 23.64 -2.60 54.20
N ARG A 306 24.79 -3.23 54.46
CA ARG A 306 25.27 -4.53 53.94
C ARG A 306 25.54 -4.67 52.43
N ARG A 307 26.84 -4.79 52.11
CA ARG A 307 27.40 -5.41 50.89
C ARG A 307 26.79 -6.79 50.62
N ARG A 308 26.45 -7.08 49.36
CA ARG A 308 26.56 -8.43 48.79
C ARG A 308 27.20 -8.35 47.40
N SER A 309 28.10 -9.30 47.20
CA SER A 309 29.15 -9.41 46.18
C SER A 309 28.66 -9.77 44.78
N THR A 310 29.30 -9.15 43.78
CA THR A 310 29.68 -9.66 42.44
C THR A 310 29.01 -10.93 41.89
N MET A 311 28.36 -10.80 40.74
CA MET A 311 28.53 -11.69 39.59
C MET A 311 28.41 -10.85 38.30
N VAL A 312 29.56 -10.62 37.65
CA VAL A 312 29.65 -10.12 36.27
C VAL A 312 29.46 -11.33 35.37
N GLY A 313 28.31 -11.43 34.70
CA GLY A 313 27.95 -12.53 33.81
C GLY A 313 26.99 -12.06 32.72
N THR A 314 27.58 -11.80 31.53
CA THR A 314 26.98 -11.83 30.18
C THR A 314 25.56 -11.26 29.97
N ASP A 315 25.45 -9.93 29.91
CA ASP A 315 24.24 -9.18 29.51
C ASP A 315 23.79 -9.40 28.03
N LYS A 316 24.63 -10.03 27.19
CA LYS A 316 24.28 -10.37 25.81
C LYS A 316 23.38 -11.60 25.70
N GLU A 317 23.43 -12.50 26.67
CA GLU A 317 22.71 -13.78 26.64
C GLU A 317 21.26 -13.60 27.10
N LYS A 318 21.05 -12.80 28.15
CA LYS A 318 19.70 -12.40 28.62
C LYS A 318 18.90 -11.60 27.58
N ARG A 319 19.54 -10.78 26.74
CA ARG A 319 18.84 -10.06 25.65
C ARG A 319 18.30 -11.01 24.58
N ARG A 320 18.99 -12.12 24.29
CA ARG A 320 18.52 -13.14 23.35
C ARG A 320 17.31 -13.91 23.88
N ASP A 321 17.31 -14.26 25.17
CA ASP A 321 16.20 -15.00 25.79
C ASP A 321 14.94 -14.13 25.96
N THR A 322 15.10 -12.83 26.15
CA THR A 322 13.98 -11.88 26.20
C THR A 322 13.35 -11.68 24.81
N LEU A 323 14.16 -11.70 23.74
CA LEU A 323 13.69 -11.65 22.35
C LEU A 323 13.00 -12.95 21.92
N ALA A 324 13.48 -14.11 22.37
CA ALA A 324 12.84 -15.40 22.13
C ALA A 324 11.47 -15.51 22.84
N THR A 325 11.35 -14.93 24.04
CA THR A 325 10.09 -14.91 24.81
C THR A 325 9.08 -13.91 24.23
N ALA A 326 9.53 -12.79 23.65
CA ALA A 326 8.65 -11.88 22.92
C ALA A 326 8.16 -12.47 21.59
N ALA A 327 8.96 -13.32 20.94
CA ALA A 327 8.57 -14.02 19.72
C ALA A 327 7.54 -15.13 19.96
N SER A 328 7.54 -15.79 21.12
CA SER A 328 6.56 -16.84 21.45
C SER A 328 5.16 -16.29 21.75
N TYR A 329 5.03 -15.00 22.07
CA TYR A 329 3.72 -14.31 22.23
C TYR A 329 3.01 -14.01 20.90
N TYR A 330 3.66 -14.23 19.76
CA TYR A 330 3.12 -14.01 18.41
C TYR A 330 2.73 -15.30 17.66
N ALA A 331 2.66 -16.44 18.34
CA ALA A 331 2.07 -17.65 17.77
C ALA A 331 0.53 -17.48 17.65
N PRO A 332 -0.08 -17.70 16.46
CA PRO A 332 -1.51 -17.48 16.29
C PRO A 332 -2.29 -18.62 16.94
N HIS A 333 -2.90 -18.36 18.10
CA HIS A 333 -4.04 -19.16 18.53
C HIS A 333 -5.23 -18.80 17.65
N THR A 334 -5.54 -19.71 16.73
CA THR A 334 -6.77 -19.79 15.97
C THR A 334 -7.97 -19.88 16.91
N ARG A 335 -8.70 -18.78 17.12
CA ARG A 335 -10.12 -18.82 17.47
C ARG A 335 -10.89 -17.93 16.50
N SER A 336 -11.70 -18.59 15.68
CA SER A 336 -12.74 -17.99 14.86
C SER A 336 -13.71 -17.21 15.74
N PHE A 337 -13.84 -15.90 15.52
CA PHE A 337 -14.95 -15.13 16.04
C PHE A 337 -15.85 -14.68 14.90
N SER A 338 -17.04 -15.28 14.90
CA SER A 338 -18.21 -14.92 14.11
C SER A 338 -18.71 -13.54 14.54
N VAL A 339 -18.81 -12.60 13.60
CA VAL A 339 -19.45 -11.30 13.85
C VAL A 339 -20.92 -11.42 13.45
N ALA A 340 -21.77 -11.62 14.44
CA ALA A 340 -23.22 -11.51 14.29
C ALA A 340 -23.64 -10.04 14.23
N HIS A 341 -24.52 -9.74 13.29
CA HIS A 341 -25.19 -8.46 13.07
C HIS A 341 -25.79 -7.83 14.33
N LYS A 342 -25.67 -6.49 14.44
CA LYS A 342 -26.77 -5.67 14.97
C LYS A 342 -26.78 -4.27 14.34
N HIS A 343 -27.68 -4.10 13.38
CA HIS A 343 -28.17 -2.79 12.92
C HIS A 343 -28.86 -2.06 14.09
N ARG A 344 -28.49 -0.80 14.34
CA ARG A 344 -29.41 0.28 14.75
C ARG A 344 -28.65 1.62 14.75
N ASN A 345 -29.35 2.66 14.29
CA ASN A 345 -29.03 4.09 14.34
C ASN A 345 -28.33 4.70 13.11
N PHE A 346 -29.04 4.70 11.97
CA PHE A 346 -28.67 5.48 10.77
C PHE A 346 -29.66 6.61 10.43
N ALA A 347 -30.44 7.11 11.40
CA ALA A 347 -31.52 8.07 11.12
C ALA A 347 -31.62 9.23 12.12
N ARG A 348 -30.51 9.90 12.46
CA ARG A 348 -30.56 11.09 13.33
C ARG A 348 -29.60 12.24 12.99
N ILE A 349 -29.01 12.27 11.80
CA ILE A 349 -28.09 13.35 11.37
C ILE A 349 -28.50 13.90 9.99
N LEU A 350 -29.77 14.23 9.81
CA LEU A 350 -30.26 14.89 8.58
C LEU A 350 -31.33 15.98 8.82
N ASN A 351 -31.47 16.48 10.04
CA ASN A 351 -32.32 17.64 10.29
C ASN A 351 -31.61 18.60 11.24
N MET A 352 -31.02 19.66 10.69
CA MET A 352 -31.29 21.04 11.10
C MET A 352 -30.50 22.00 10.20
N ASP A 353 -31.23 22.63 9.29
CA ASP A 353 -30.82 23.80 8.51
C ASP A 353 -30.72 25.06 9.40
N GLY A 354 -29.80 25.95 9.01
CA GLY A 354 -30.10 27.38 8.88
C GLY A 354 -29.70 28.30 10.04
N GLU A 355 -28.53 28.95 9.94
CA GLU A 355 -28.41 30.38 10.21
C GLU A 355 -27.13 30.98 9.60
N ALA A 356 -27.29 32.12 8.92
CA ALA A 356 -26.25 32.88 8.23
C ALA A 356 -25.74 34.03 9.12
N ALA A 357 -24.43 34.32 9.08
CA ALA A 357 -23.87 35.61 9.48
C ALA A 357 -22.52 35.91 8.78
N ASN A 358 -22.27 37.20 8.56
CA ASN A 358 -21.43 37.85 7.53
C ASN A 358 -19.89 37.84 7.75
N PRO A 359 -19.09 38.28 6.75
CA PRO A 359 -17.65 38.04 6.65
C PRO A 359 -16.80 39.17 7.27
N VAL A 360 -15.67 38.84 7.91
CA VAL A 360 -14.66 39.83 8.30
C VAL A 360 -13.24 39.26 8.12
N HIS A 361 -12.46 40.03 7.36
CA HIS A 361 -11.01 40.10 7.20
C HIS A 361 -10.18 38.86 6.81
N ALA A 362 -9.73 38.92 5.56
CA ALA A 362 -8.57 38.21 5.04
C ALA A 362 -7.31 38.64 5.79
N ASP A 363 -6.71 37.70 6.52
CA ASP A 363 -5.30 37.76 6.89
C ASP A 363 -4.50 36.84 5.97
N LYS A 364 -3.49 37.43 5.33
CA LYS A 364 -2.62 36.79 4.36
C LYS A 364 -1.49 36.13 5.13
N ASP A 365 -1.67 34.86 5.54
CA ASP A 365 -0.58 33.90 5.76
C ASP A 365 -1.16 32.55 6.22
N GLY A 366 -1.40 31.63 5.27
CA GLY A 366 -2.03 30.35 5.58
C GLY A 366 -2.18 29.38 4.42
N LEU A 367 -1.30 29.43 3.43
CA LEU A 367 -1.22 28.41 2.38
C LEU A 367 -0.53 27.16 2.94
N ARG A 368 -1.32 26.26 3.55
CA ARG A 368 -1.12 24.79 3.62
C ARG A 368 -2.18 24.16 4.55
N ARG A 369 -3.40 23.98 4.05
CA ARG A 369 -4.32 22.93 4.52
C ARG A 369 -5.08 22.36 3.33
N PHE A 370 -4.64 21.19 2.87
CA PHE A 370 -5.51 20.32 2.11
C PHE A 370 -6.53 19.74 3.08
N SER A 371 -7.79 20.14 2.89
CA SER A 371 -8.96 19.50 3.48
C SER A 371 -9.25 18.24 2.67
N ILE A 372 -9.20 17.07 3.31
CA ILE A 372 -9.84 15.86 2.79
C ILE A 372 -11.09 15.69 3.65
N VAL A 373 -12.22 16.14 3.12
CA VAL A 373 -13.55 15.75 3.57
C VAL A 373 -14.11 14.81 2.51
N GLN A 374 -14.34 13.57 2.95
CA GLN A 374 -15.14 12.46 2.40
C GLN A 374 -15.10 12.15 0.90
#